data_AF-A0AB38DVG6-F1
#
_entry.id   AF-A0AB38DVG6-F1
#
_cell.length_a   1.000
_cell.length_b   1.000
_cell.length_c   1.000
_cell.angle_alpha   90.00
_cell.angle_beta   90.00
_cell.angle_gamma   90.00
#
_symmetry.space_group_name_H-M   'P 1'
#
loop_
_entity.id
_entity.type
_entity.pdbx_description
1 polymer ?
#
loop_
_entity_poly.entity_id
_entity_poly.type
_entity_poly.pdbx_seq_one_letter_code
_entity_poly.pdbx_strand_id
1 'polypeptide(L)'
;MPRTNPAHSATTATASQPTAHTVADHGDEREDVFFRRLSESRGAEATNGLHWSDLPMQFGLALKCAHIDHCLLGLQGVLEMLHAGEAAREAGQPGLGGELTDRLLYASRALAESGKESLYALQARLAATPK
;
A
#
# COMPACT_ATOMS: atom_id res chain seq x y z
N MET A 1 -47.37 -21.23 57.71
CA MET A 1 -47.91 -19.86 57.92
C MET A 1 -46.75 -18.88 57.83
N PRO A 2 -46.86 -17.77 57.08
CA PRO A 2 -46.87 -17.59 55.62
C PRO A 2 -45.43 -17.35 55.06
N ARG A 3 -45.00 -17.77 53.86
CA ARG A 3 -45.32 -17.31 52.49
C ARG A 3 -45.17 -15.81 52.26
N THR A 4 -44.15 -15.40 51.49
CA THR A 4 -44.25 -14.46 50.34
C THR A 4 -42.96 -14.48 49.49
N ASN A 5 -43.11 -14.98 48.26
CA ASN A 5 -42.51 -14.49 47.02
C ASN A 5 -43.74 -14.14 46.13
N PRO A 6 -43.68 -13.49 44.95
CA PRO A 6 -42.59 -12.81 44.22
C PRO A 6 -43.05 -11.49 43.51
N ALA A 7 -42.29 -11.07 42.50
CA ALA A 7 -42.66 -10.25 41.34
C ALA A 7 -42.61 -8.70 41.44
N HIS A 8 -41.77 -8.05 40.63
CA HIS A 8 -42.16 -7.57 39.29
C HIS A 8 -41.00 -6.87 38.57
N SER A 9 -40.75 -7.32 37.33
CA SER A 9 -39.99 -6.58 36.31
C SER A 9 -40.68 -5.27 35.98
N ALA A 10 -39.91 -4.19 35.84
CA ALA A 10 -40.34 -3.01 35.09
C ALA A 10 -39.13 -2.37 34.40
N THR A 11 -38.97 -2.71 33.12
CA THR A 11 -38.26 -1.93 32.12
C THR A 11 -38.83 -0.52 32.07
N THR A 12 -38.00 0.51 32.23
CA THR A 12 -38.29 1.84 31.68
C THR A 12 -37.04 2.35 30.96
N ALA A 13 -37.09 2.22 29.64
CA ALA A 13 -36.35 3.08 28.75
C ALA A 13 -36.99 4.48 28.83
N THR A 14 -36.21 5.52 29.06
CA THR A 14 -36.49 6.84 28.49
C THR A 14 -35.18 7.60 28.31
N ALA A 15 -35.00 8.07 27.09
CA ALA A 15 -33.88 8.83 26.59
C ALA A 15 -33.80 10.22 27.25
N SER A 16 -32.59 10.77 27.31
CA SER A 16 -32.36 12.20 27.23
C SER A 16 -31.00 12.45 26.60
N GLN A 17 -31.06 13.10 25.45
CA GLN A 17 -29.99 13.46 24.52
C GLN A 17 -28.93 14.36 25.19
N PRO A 18 -27.69 14.30 24.72
CA PRO A 18 -26.87 15.48 24.54
C PRO A 18 -26.81 15.82 23.05
N THR A 19 -27.47 16.92 22.71
CA THR A 19 -27.09 17.94 21.73
C THR A 19 -26.28 17.50 20.51
N ALA A 20 -26.95 17.59 19.36
CA ALA A 20 -26.33 17.72 18.05
C ALA A 20 -25.22 18.78 18.07
N HIS A 21 -23.97 18.34 17.98
CA HIS A 21 -22.98 19.07 17.21
C HIS A 21 -23.04 18.50 15.79
N THR A 22 -23.80 19.18 14.95
CA THR A 22 -23.58 19.17 13.50
C THR A 22 -22.13 19.58 13.28
N VAL A 23 -21.22 18.61 13.22
CA VAL A 23 -19.99 18.80 12.48
C VAL A 23 -20.45 18.82 11.04
N ALA A 24 -20.62 20.03 10.52
CA ALA A 24 -20.57 20.24 9.09
C ALA A 24 -19.19 19.76 8.67
N ASP A 25 -19.08 18.48 8.32
CA ASP A 25 -17.92 17.94 7.64
C ASP A 25 -18.00 18.43 6.19
N HIS A 26 -17.69 19.71 6.03
CA HIS A 26 -17.17 20.24 4.79
C HIS A 26 -15.65 20.12 4.90
N GLY A 27 -15.17 18.88 5.05
CA GLY A 27 -13.79 18.50 4.87
C GLY A 27 -13.46 18.67 3.40
N ASP A 28 -13.04 19.89 3.07
CA ASP A 28 -12.34 20.27 1.85
C ASP A 28 -11.44 19.12 1.37
N GLU A 29 -11.87 18.41 0.31
CA GLU A 29 -11.09 17.37 -0.38
C GLU A 29 -9.83 17.95 -1.07
N ARG A 30 -9.40 19.15 -0.69
CA ARG A 30 -8.01 19.58 -0.87
C ARG A 30 -7.17 18.84 0.14
N GLU A 31 -6.77 17.64 -0.23
CA GLU A 31 -5.54 17.05 0.25
C GLU A 31 -4.49 18.17 0.34
N ASP A 32 -4.08 18.52 1.56
CA ASP A 32 -3.20 19.66 1.80
C ASP A 32 -2.00 19.50 0.87
N VAL A 33 -1.83 20.45 -0.04
CA VAL A 33 -0.84 20.37 -1.12
C VAL A 33 0.54 20.08 -0.53
N PHE A 34 0.80 20.54 0.70
CA PHE A 34 1.99 20.18 1.47
C PHE A 34 2.12 18.67 1.73
N PHE A 35 1.12 18.02 2.35
CA PHE A 35 1.17 16.58 2.67
C PHE A 35 1.18 15.71 1.42
N ARG A 36 0.50 16.15 0.35
CA ARG A 36 0.56 15.49 -0.95
C ARG A 36 1.96 15.58 -1.56
N ARG A 37 2.58 16.77 -1.56
CA ARG A 37 3.97 16.95 -2.03
C ARG A 37 4.99 16.22 -1.18
N LEU A 38 4.76 16.12 0.13
CA LEU A 38 5.61 15.36 1.06
C LEU A 38 5.50 13.85 0.82
N SER A 39 4.30 13.36 0.55
CA SER A 39 4.07 11.96 0.18
C SER A 39 4.67 11.63 -1.18
N GLU A 40 4.48 12.52 -2.15
CA GLU A 40 5.16 12.43 -3.46
C GLU A 40 6.68 12.45 -3.26
N SER A 41 7.24 13.32 -2.41
CA SER A 41 8.69 13.39 -2.22
C SER A 41 9.25 12.08 -1.65
N ARG A 42 8.61 11.49 -0.63
CA ARG A 42 8.99 10.15 -0.15
C ARG A 42 8.96 9.09 -1.26
N GLY A 43 8.07 9.25 -2.23
CA GLY A 43 7.99 8.37 -3.40
C GLY A 43 9.16 8.51 -4.39
N ALA A 44 10.04 9.51 -4.26
CA ALA A 44 11.23 9.69 -5.10
C ALA A 44 12.51 9.11 -4.48
N GLU A 45 12.44 8.43 -3.34
CA GLU A 45 13.56 7.72 -2.75
C GLU A 45 13.87 6.43 -3.54
N ALA A 46 15.14 6.18 -3.82
CA ALA A 46 15.63 4.94 -4.41
C ALA A 46 15.78 3.86 -3.34
N THR A 47 15.81 2.61 -3.79
CA THR A 47 15.98 1.43 -2.93
C THR A 47 17.31 1.40 -2.17
N ASN A 48 18.31 2.14 -2.63
CA ASN A 48 19.60 2.30 -1.96
C ASN A 48 19.67 3.49 -0.97
N GLY A 49 18.55 4.18 -0.73
CA GLY A 49 18.44 5.33 0.17
C GLY A 49 18.88 6.67 -0.44
N LEU A 50 19.27 6.71 -1.72
CA LEU A 50 19.50 7.98 -2.44
C LEU A 50 18.19 8.54 -2.96
N HIS A 51 18.01 9.85 -2.91
CA HIS A 51 16.81 10.47 -3.45
C HIS A 51 16.99 10.77 -4.94
N TRP A 52 16.13 10.23 -5.80
CA TRP A 52 16.21 10.48 -7.25
C TRP A 52 16.06 11.96 -7.61
N SER A 53 15.42 12.77 -6.75
CA SER A 53 15.32 14.22 -6.96
C SER A 53 16.60 15.00 -6.68
N ASP A 54 17.60 14.36 -6.07
CA ASP A 54 18.92 14.99 -5.83
C ASP A 54 19.76 15.03 -7.12
N LEU A 55 19.36 14.25 -8.13
CA LEU A 55 19.94 14.29 -9.47
C LEU A 55 19.36 15.46 -10.28
N PRO A 56 20.08 15.98 -11.29
CA PRO A 56 19.61 17.07 -12.15
C PRO A 56 18.51 16.59 -13.11
N MET A 57 17.35 16.25 -12.56
CA MET A 57 16.19 15.77 -13.29
C MET A 57 14.89 16.37 -12.77
N GLN A 58 13.85 16.35 -13.60
CA GLN A 58 12.52 16.79 -13.20
C GLN A 58 11.96 15.87 -12.10
N PHE A 59 11.22 16.42 -11.14
CA PHE A 59 10.65 15.66 -10.03
C PHE A 59 9.73 14.50 -10.50
N GLY A 60 8.88 14.76 -11.50
CA GLY A 60 8.06 13.68 -12.10
C GLY A 60 8.86 12.64 -12.88
N LEU A 61 10.15 12.87 -13.14
CA LEU A 61 11.08 11.85 -13.64
C LEU A 61 11.69 11.06 -12.48
N ALA A 62 12.08 11.74 -11.40
CA ALA A 62 12.53 11.10 -10.17
C ALA A 62 11.51 10.09 -9.62
N LEU A 63 10.22 10.45 -9.57
CA LEU A 63 9.16 9.53 -9.15
C LEU A 63 9.06 8.27 -10.01
N LYS A 64 9.21 8.39 -11.32
CA LYS A 64 9.17 7.23 -12.22
C LYS A 64 10.39 6.33 -12.01
N CYS A 65 11.56 6.92 -11.82
CA CYS A 65 12.79 6.17 -11.55
C CYS A 65 12.70 5.43 -10.21
N ALA A 66 12.26 6.10 -9.15
CA ALA A 66 12.01 5.49 -7.85
C ALA A 66 10.99 4.36 -7.92
N HIS A 67 9.87 4.56 -8.63
CA HIS A 67 8.87 3.51 -8.81
C HIS A 67 9.40 2.29 -9.54
N ILE A 68 10.16 2.48 -10.63
CA ILE A 68 10.80 1.38 -11.36
C ILE A 68 11.77 0.62 -10.43
N ASP A 69 12.58 1.34 -9.67
CA ASP A 69 13.55 0.76 -8.74
C ASP A 69 12.85 -0.07 -7.64
N HIS A 70 11.76 0.45 -7.06
CA HIS A 70 10.93 -0.29 -6.12
C HIS A 70 10.29 -1.54 -6.72
N CYS A 71 9.78 -1.47 -7.95
CA CYS A 71 9.23 -2.65 -8.64
C CYS A 71 10.29 -3.73 -8.85
N LEU A 72 11.51 -3.35 -9.25
CA LEU A 72 12.61 -4.28 -9.48
C LEU A 72 13.09 -4.94 -8.19
N LEU A 73 13.28 -4.17 -7.11
CA LEU A 73 13.65 -4.72 -5.82
C LEU A 73 12.55 -5.63 -5.24
N GLY A 74 11.29 -5.19 -5.33
CA GLY A 74 10.15 -6.02 -4.91
C GLY A 74 10.08 -7.34 -5.68
N LEU A 75 10.31 -7.29 -7.00
CA LEU A 75 10.32 -8.48 -7.85
C LEU A 75 11.47 -9.43 -7.46
N GLN A 76 12.67 -8.89 -7.22
CA GLN A 76 13.80 -9.67 -6.74
C GLN A 76 13.45 -10.41 -5.44
N GLY A 77 12.92 -9.70 -4.43
CA GLY A 77 12.57 -10.31 -3.15
C GLY A 77 11.50 -11.42 -3.28
N VAL A 78 10.50 -11.24 -4.14
CA VAL A 78 9.49 -12.27 -4.42
C VAL A 78 10.12 -13.50 -5.08
N LEU A 79 11.03 -13.30 -6.03
CA LEU A 79 11.73 -14.40 -6.71
C LEU A 79 12.67 -15.15 -5.76
N GLU A 80 13.37 -14.44 -4.87
CA GLU A 80 14.19 -15.05 -3.81
C GLU A 80 13.35 -15.92 -2.87
N MET A 81 12.17 -15.44 -2.45
CA MET A 81 11.24 -16.23 -1.64
C MET A 81 10.76 -17.50 -2.37
N LEU A 82 10.33 -17.36 -3.62
CA LEU A 82 9.89 -18.50 -4.43
C LEU A 82 11.02 -19.53 -4.61
N HIS A 83 12.24 -19.05 -4.88
CA HIS A 83 13.42 -19.90 -5.01
C HIS A 83 13.76 -20.62 -3.70
N ALA A 84 13.76 -19.91 -2.56
CA ALA A 84 13.99 -20.50 -1.25
C ALA A 84 12.92 -21.53 -0.88
N GLY A 85 11.66 -21.28 -1.25
CA GLY A 85 10.55 -22.21 -1.06
C GLY A 85 10.72 -23.50 -1.87
N GLU A 86 11.17 -23.40 -3.12
CA GLU A 86 11.48 -24.56 -3.96
C GLU A 86 12.69 -25.33 -3.42
N ALA A 87 13.77 -24.63 -3.06
CA ALA A 87 14.97 -25.26 -2.48
C ALA A 87 14.66 -26.01 -1.18
N ALA A 88 13.79 -25.45 -0.31
CA ALA A 88 13.32 -26.13 0.89
C ALA A 88 12.56 -27.42 0.55
N ARG A 89 11.66 -27.37 -0.45
CA ARG A 89 10.92 -28.54 -0.93
C ARG A 89 11.86 -29.62 -1.48
N GLU A 90 12.84 -29.25 -2.30
CA GLU A 90 13.86 -30.15 -2.83
C GLU A 90 14.70 -30.80 -1.72
N ALA A 91 14.96 -30.08 -0.63
CA ALA A 91 15.65 -30.57 0.56
C ALA A 91 14.76 -31.42 1.50
N GLY A 92 13.52 -31.72 1.10
CA GLY A 92 12.56 -32.49 1.92
C GLY A 92 11.99 -31.72 3.12
N GLN A 93 12.21 -30.40 3.18
CA GLN A 93 11.58 -29.52 4.16
C GLN A 93 10.22 -29.02 3.65
N PRO A 94 9.32 -28.59 4.54
CA PRO A 94 8.12 -27.89 4.11
C PRO A 94 8.52 -26.58 3.40
N GLY A 95 8.25 -26.50 2.10
CA GLY A 95 8.42 -25.29 1.30
C GLY A 95 7.27 -24.30 1.50
N LEU A 96 7.17 -23.32 0.59
CA LEU A 96 6.00 -22.46 0.52
C LEU A 96 4.76 -23.29 0.17
N GLY A 97 3.65 -23.08 0.90
CA GLY A 97 2.36 -23.70 0.57
C GLY A 97 1.80 -23.16 -0.75
N GLY A 98 1.00 -23.96 -1.45
CA GLY A 98 0.47 -23.62 -2.78
C GLY A 98 -0.21 -22.24 -2.87
N GLU A 99 -1.07 -21.92 -1.91
CA GLU A 99 -1.75 -20.62 -1.84
C GLU A 99 -0.78 -19.44 -1.72
N LEU A 100 0.29 -19.58 -0.92
CA LEU A 100 1.30 -18.53 -0.77
C LEU A 100 2.15 -18.41 -2.04
N THR A 101 2.52 -19.54 -2.66
CA THR A 101 3.20 -19.58 -3.94
C THR A 101 2.39 -18.86 -5.02
N ASP A 102 1.09 -19.11 -5.11
CA ASP A 102 0.21 -18.47 -6.09
C ASP A 102 0.10 -16.95 -5.88
N ARG A 103 -0.01 -16.50 -4.61
CA ARG A 103 -0.01 -15.07 -4.28
C ARG A 103 1.30 -14.40 -4.61
N LEU A 104 2.43 -15.06 -4.39
CA LEU A 104 3.75 -14.55 -4.76
C LEU A 104 3.92 -14.49 -6.28
N LEU A 105 3.45 -15.49 -7.02
CA LEU A 105 3.43 -15.46 -8.49
C LEU A 105 2.49 -14.38 -9.04
N TYR A 106 1.40 -14.08 -8.36
CA TYR A 106 0.55 -12.94 -8.71
C TYR A 106 1.27 -11.61 -8.44
N ALA A 107 1.87 -11.46 -7.26
CA ALA A 107 2.62 -10.26 -6.88
C ALA A 107 3.79 -9.99 -7.83
N SER A 108 4.54 -11.02 -8.24
CA SER A 108 5.63 -10.87 -9.21
C SER A 108 5.14 -10.35 -10.56
N ARG A 109 4.02 -10.86 -11.06
CA ARG A 109 3.40 -10.36 -12.30
C ARG A 109 2.95 -8.91 -12.16
N ALA A 110 2.31 -8.55 -11.05
CA ALA A 110 1.86 -7.19 -10.79
C ALA A 110 3.03 -6.19 -10.72
N LEU A 111 4.12 -6.56 -10.05
CA LEU A 111 5.35 -5.76 -9.97
C LEU A 111 6.02 -5.60 -11.34
N ALA A 112 6.12 -6.69 -12.11
CA ALA A 112 6.69 -6.67 -13.45
C ALA A 112 5.87 -5.80 -14.40
N GLU A 113 4.53 -5.92 -14.36
CA GLU A 113 3.64 -5.10 -15.19
C GLU A 113 3.77 -3.61 -14.83
N SER A 114 3.70 -3.28 -13.54
CA SER A 114 3.79 -1.89 -13.07
C SER A 114 5.15 -1.25 -13.40
N GLY A 115 6.24 -1.99 -13.25
CA GLY A 115 7.58 -1.54 -13.64
C GLY A 115 7.69 -1.34 -15.16
N LYS A 116 7.15 -2.27 -15.96
CA LYS A 116 7.13 -2.19 -17.44
C LYS A 116 6.31 -0.99 -17.93
N GLU A 117 5.12 -0.77 -17.41
CA GLU A 117 4.29 0.38 -17.74
C GLU A 117 5.01 1.71 -17.43
N SER A 118 5.65 1.78 -16.27
CA SER A 118 6.43 2.96 -15.86
C SER A 118 7.64 3.19 -16.75
N LEU A 119 8.33 2.13 -17.17
CA LEU A 119 9.44 2.18 -18.11
C LEU A 119 8.99 2.67 -19.49
N TYR A 120 7.88 2.16 -20.03
CA TYR A 120 7.33 2.64 -21.30
C TYR A 120 6.89 4.10 -21.22
N ALA A 121 6.24 4.50 -20.13
CA ALA A 121 5.87 5.89 -19.90
C ALA A 121 7.10 6.81 -19.74
N LEU A 122 8.22 6.28 -19.26
CA LEU A 122 9.50 6.99 -19.21
C LEU A 122 10.11 7.13 -20.61
N GLN A 123 10.21 6.03 -21.37
CA GLN A 123 10.74 6.01 -22.73
C GLN A 123 9.96 6.96 -23.66
N ALA A 124 8.63 6.93 -23.61
CA ALA A 124 7.78 7.81 -24.42
C ALA A 124 8.06 9.30 -24.11
N ARG A 125 8.25 9.65 -22.84
CA ARG A 125 8.58 11.03 -22.45
C ARG A 125 9.98 11.44 -22.92
N LEU A 126 10.97 10.57 -22.78
CA LEU A 126 12.33 10.84 -23.27
C LEU A 126 12.34 11.04 -24.79
N ALA A 127 11.57 10.25 -25.53
CA ALA A 127 11.41 10.42 -26.97
C ALA A 127 10.70 11.72 -27.37
N ALA A 128 9.79 12.22 -26.53
CA ALA A 128 9.04 13.46 -26.76
C ALA A 128 9.81 14.74 -26.38
N THR A 129 10.99 14.63 -25.74
CA THR A 129 11.78 15.79 -25.31
C THR A 129 12.70 16.23 -26.46
N PRO A 130 12.55 17.45 -27.01
CA PRO A 130 13.44 17.94 -28.07
C PRO A 130 14.89 18.08 -27.54
N LYS A 131 15.86 17.78 -28.40
CA LYS A 131 17.31 17.85 -28.10
C LYS A 131 17.80 19.29 -27.98
#